data_AF-A0A8T2EVN6-F1
#
_entry.id   AF-A0A8T2EVN6-F1
#
_cell.length_a   1.000
_cell.length_b   1.000
_cell.length_c   1.000
_cell.angle_alpha   90.00
_cell.angle_beta   90.00
_cell.angle_gamma   90.00
#
_symmetry.space_group_name_H-M   'P 1'
#
loop_
_entity.id
_entity.type
_entity.pdbx_description
1 polymer ?
#
loop_
_entity_poly.entity_id
_entity_poly.type
_entity_poly.pdbx_seq_one_letter_code
_entity_poly.pdbx_strand_id
1 'polypeptide(L)'
;MEKMEEKKRIVLVPVPAQGHVTPMMQLGTALNMKGFSITVVEGQFNKVSSSQNFPGFQFVTIPETESLPESVLERLGPVEFLFELNKTSEESFKDCIRQLLLQQGNDIACIIYDEYMYFCGAAAKEFNLPSVIFSTQSATNQVSRCVLSKLSAEKFLVDMEDPEVQETLMENLHPLRYKDLPTSGVGPLDRLFELCREIVNKRTASAVIINTVRCLESSSLKRLQHELGIPVYALGPLHITVSAASSLLEEDRSCVEWLNKQKPRSVVYISLGSVVQMETKEVLEMARGLFNSNQPFLWVIRPGSIAGSEWIESLPEDVIKMVSERGYIVKWAPQIEVLGHPAVGGFWSHCGWNSTLESIVEGVPMICRPFHGEQKLNALCLESIWRIGFQVQGTVERGGVERAVKRLIVDEEGADMRERALVLKENLKASVRNGGSSYNALEEIVNLM
;
A
#
# COMPACT_ATOMS: atom_id res chain seq x y z
N MET A 1 -27.97 -20.84 -30.51
CA MET A 1 -27.88 -20.11 -29.24
C MET A 1 -26.94 -20.89 -28.35
N GLU A 2 -25.67 -20.50 -28.32
CA GLU A 2 -24.75 -21.00 -27.30
C GLU A 2 -25.30 -20.53 -25.95
N LYS A 3 -25.50 -21.46 -25.01
CA LYS A 3 -25.71 -21.10 -23.60
C LYS A 3 -24.45 -20.36 -23.17
N MET A 4 -24.54 -19.04 -22.98
CA MET A 4 -23.50 -18.33 -22.22
C MET A 4 -23.47 -18.98 -20.84
N GLU A 5 -22.37 -19.64 -20.49
CA GLU A 5 -22.13 -20.07 -19.11
C GLU A 5 -22.21 -18.84 -18.21
N GLU A 6 -23.09 -18.89 -17.21
CA GLU A 6 -23.17 -17.83 -16.20
C GLU A 6 -21.85 -17.79 -15.44
N LYS A 7 -21.13 -16.67 -15.58
CA LYS A 7 -19.85 -16.46 -14.91
C LYS A 7 -20.07 -16.38 -13.41
N LYS A 8 -19.40 -17.24 -12.65
CA LYS A 8 -19.30 -17.13 -11.20
C LYS A 8 -18.82 -15.72 -10.80
N ARG A 9 -19.46 -15.14 -9.78
CA ARG A 9 -19.20 -13.79 -9.26
C ARG A 9 -18.20 -13.81 -8.11
N ILE A 10 -17.26 -12.87 -8.15
CA ILE A 10 -16.42 -12.50 -7.01
C ILE A 10 -16.87 -11.14 -6.51
N VAL A 11 -17.16 -11.06 -5.20
CA VAL A 11 -17.49 -9.82 -4.53
C VAL A 11 -16.24 -9.26 -3.86
N LEU A 12 -15.81 -8.06 -4.25
CA LEU A 12 -14.64 -7.37 -3.71
C LEU A 12 -15.07 -6.26 -2.75
N VAL A 13 -14.42 -6.16 -1.59
CA VAL A 13 -14.72 -5.13 -0.57
C VAL A 13 -13.43 -4.43 -0.12
N PRO A 14 -13.05 -3.31 -0.76
CA PRO A 14 -11.86 -2.55 -0.39
C PRO A 14 -12.12 -1.56 0.76
N VAL A 15 -11.06 -1.22 1.50
CA VAL A 15 -11.02 -0.06 2.40
C VAL A 15 -11.13 1.25 1.58
N PRO A 16 -11.81 2.29 2.08
CA PRO A 16 -11.89 3.65 1.50
C PRO A 16 -10.56 4.42 1.48
N ALA A 17 -9.48 3.79 1.02
CA ALA A 17 -8.18 4.42 0.90
C ALA A 17 -7.52 3.99 -0.41
N GLN A 18 -6.93 4.94 -1.13
CA GLN A 18 -6.33 4.68 -2.44
C GLN A 18 -5.30 3.54 -2.42
N GLY A 19 -4.49 3.47 -1.37
CA GLY A 19 -3.50 2.39 -1.18
C GLY A 19 -4.12 0.99 -1.06
N HIS A 20 -5.43 0.90 -0.80
CA HIS A 20 -6.16 -0.36 -0.68
C HIS A 20 -7.04 -0.65 -1.91
N VAL A 21 -7.71 0.38 -2.41
CA VAL A 21 -8.57 0.24 -3.59
C VAL A 21 -7.75 -0.14 -4.82
N THR A 22 -6.64 0.56 -5.12
CA THR A 22 -5.81 0.26 -6.30
C THR A 22 -5.42 -1.23 -6.40
N PRO A 23 -4.76 -1.84 -5.38
CA PRO A 23 -4.42 -3.26 -5.46
C PRO A 23 -5.63 -4.19 -5.48
N MET A 24 -6.76 -3.83 -4.83
CA MET A 24 -7.99 -4.61 -4.92
C MET A 24 -8.54 -4.63 -6.36
N MET A 25 -8.52 -3.49 -7.04
CA MET A 25 -8.95 -3.40 -8.44
C MET A 25 -8.02 -4.19 -9.37
N GLN A 26 -6.71 -4.15 -9.13
CA GLN A 26 -5.75 -4.97 -9.88
C GLN A 26 -5.99 -6.48 -9.68
N LEU A 27 -6.28 -6.91 -8.45
CA LEU A 27 -6.68 -8.30 -8.16
C LEU A 27 -7.99 -8.66 -8.89
N GLY A 28 -8.99 -7.77 -8.84
CA GLY A 28 -10.23 -7.93 -9.59
C GLY A 28 -10.00 -8.10 -11.08
N THR A 29 -9.08 -7.33 -11.68
CA THR A 29 -8.76 -7.43 -13.11
C THR A 29 -8.13 -8.77 -13.43
N ALA A 30 -7.21 -9.25 -12.58
CA ALA A 30 -6.60 -10.57 -12.73
C ALA A 30 -7.65 -11.70 -12.67
N LEU A 31 -8.61 -11.62 -11.74
CA LEU A 31 -9.69 -12.60 -11.62
C LEU A 31 -10.70 -12.50 -12.77
N ASN A 32 -10.99 -11.30 -13.27
CA ASN A 32 -11.87 -11.11 -14.42
C ASN A 32 -11.30 -11.76 -15.69
N MET A 33 -9.98 -11.62 -15.91
CA MET A 33 -9.27 -12.29 -17.00
C MET A 33 -9.31 -13.83 -16.89
N LYS A 34 -9.56 -14.37 -15.69
CA LYS A 34 -9.74 -15.80 -15.42
C LYS A 34 -11.18 -16.29 -15.59
N GLY A 35 -12.09 -15.41 -15.99
CA GLY A 35 -13.47 -15.76 -16.33
C GLY A 35 -14.50 -15.39 -15.28
N PHE A 36 -14.11 -14.85 -14.12
CA PHE A 36 -15.05 -14.40 -13.10
C PHE A 36 -15.75 -13.09 -13.49
N SER A 37 -17.00 -12.94 -13.07
CA SER A 37 -17.65 -11.62 -13.01
C SER A 37 -17.23 -10.92 -11.72
N ILE A 38 -16.98 -9.61 -11.77
CA ILE A 38 -16.50 -8.85 -10.61
C ILE A 38 -17.57 -7.87 -10.15
N THR A 39 -17.91 -7.95 -8.87
CA THR A 39 -18.74 -6.95 -8.21
C THR A 39 -17.94 -6.30 -7.10
N VAL A 40 -17.77 -4.98 -7.15
CA VAL A 40 -17.11 -4.20 -6.10
C VAL A 40 -18.19 -3.57 -5.23
N VAL A 41 -18.14 -3.82 -3.93
CA VAL A 41 -19.08 -3.23 -2.96
C VAL A 41 -18.41 -2.05 -2.29
N GLU A 42 -19.09 -0.91 -2.36
CA GLU A 42 -18.62 0.39 -1.91
C GLU A 42 -19.61 0.96 -0.87
N GLY A 43 -19.14 1.51 0.24
CA GLY A 43 -19.87 2.48 1.04
C GLY A 43 -19.81 3.90 0.49
N GLN A 44 -20.08 4.89 1.35
CA GLN A 44 -20.10 6.29 0.96
C GLN A 44 -18.68 6.87 0.80
N PHE A 45 -17.73 6.36 1.60
CA PHE A 45 -16.34 6.86 1.65
C PHE A 45 -15.38 6.20 0.65
N ASN A 46 -15.75 5.10 0.01
CA ASN A 46 -14.90 4.34 -0.92
C ASN A 46 -15.42 4.37 -2.37
N LYS A 47 -16.26 5.34 -2.75
CA LYS A 47 -16.74 5.46 -4.13
C LYS A 47 -15.55 5.57 -5.09
N VAL A 48 -15.35 4.54 -5.92
CA VAL A 48 -14.35 4.60 -6.99
C VAL A 48 -14.79 5.64 -8.00
N SER A 49 -14.07 6.76 -8.04
CA SER A 49 -14.43 7.91 -8.88
C SER A 49 -14.39 7.61 -10.39
N SER A 50 -13.80 6.48 -10.80
CA SER A 50 -13.61 6.12 -12.20
C SER A 50 -13.99 4.66 -12.50
N SER A 51 -15.27 4.31 -12.31
CA SER A 51 -15.81 3.01 -12.74
C SER A 51 -15.61 2.75 -14.25
N GLN A 52 -15.45 3.82 -15.05
CA GLN A 52 -15.14 3.77 -16.48
C GLN A 52 -13.80 3.09 -16.78
N ASN A 53 -12.84 3.12 -15.84
CA ASN A 53 -11.54 2.46 -15.99
C ASN A 53 -11.59 0.93 -15.82
N PHE A 54 -12.75 0.37 -15.41
CA PHE A 54 -12.91 -1.05 -15.12
C PHE A 54 -14.08 -1.65 -15.89
N PRO A 55 -13.97 -1.78 -17.24
CA PRO A 55 -15.03 -2.38 -18.04
C PRO A 55 -15.28 -3.82 -17.61
N GLY A 56 -16.56 -4.17 -17.44
CA GLY A 56 -16.98 -5.51 -17.00
C GLY A 56 -17.08 -5.68 -15.48
N PHE A 57 -16.81 -4.63 -14.69
CA PHE A 57 -17.03 -4.62 -13.26
C PHE A 57 -18.39 -4.00 -12.95
N GLN A 58 -19.08 -4.57 -11.98
CA GLN A 58 -20.28 -3.98 -11.40
C GLN A 58 -19.92 -3.32 -10.07
N PHE A 59 -20.37 -2.08 -9.86
CA PHE A 59 -20.19 -1.38 -8.60
C PHE A 59 -21.53 -1.31 -7.88
N VAL A 60 -21.54 -1.65 -6.59
CA VAL A 60 -22.73 -1.63 -5.74
C VAL A 60 -22.45 -0.79 -4.52
N THR A 61 -23.23 0.27 -4.34
CA THR A 61 -23.09 1.13 -3.16
C THR A 61 -24.01 0.65 -2.04
N ILE A 62 -23.45 0.31 -0.88
CA ILE A 62 -24.20 0.07 0.35
C ILE A 62 -24.41 1.37 1.11
N PRO A 63 -25.61 1.61 1.66
CA PRO A 63 -25.80 2.71 2.59
C PRO A 63 -25.06 2.36 3.89
N GLU A 64 -24.18 3.22 4.36
CA GLU A 64 -23.72 3.13 5.75
C GLU A 64 -24.88 3.69 6.59
N THR A 65 -25.62 2.81 7.29
CA THR A 65 -26.87 3.18 8.00
C THR A 65 -26.61 4.21 9.08
N GLU A 66 -27.51 5.20 9.25
CA GLU A 66 -27.50 6.22 10.32
C GLU A 66 -26.09 6.66 10.76
N SER A 67 -25.20 6.83 9.78
CA SER A 67 -23.79 7.05 10.02
C SER A 67 -23.58 8.40 10.73
N LEU A 68 -22.57 8.45 11.59
CA LEU A 68 -22.05 9.72 12.10
C LEU A 68 -21.84 10.69 10.91
N PRO A 69 -22.16 11.99 11.06
CA PRO A 69 -21.92 12.96 10.00
C PRO A 69 -20.48 12.84 9.48
N GLU A 70 -20.26 13.03 8.18
CA GLU A 70 -18.93 13.00 7.54
C GLU A 70 -17.88 13.79 8.34
N SER A 71 -18.25 14.98 8.83
CA SER A 71 -17.42 15.82 9.72
C SER A 71 -16.96 15.17 11.03
N VAL A 72 -17.63 14.14 11.54
CA VAL A 72 -17.25 13.39 12.74
C VAL A 72 -16.26 12.29 12.37
N LEU A 73 -16.50 11.60 11.26
CA LEU A 73 -15.60 10.57 10.74
C LEU A 73 -14.26 11.17 10.29
N GLU A 74 -14.27 12.36 9.68
CA GLU A 74 -13.07 13.14 9.35
C GLU A 74 -12.22 13.53 10.57
N ARG A 75 -12.84 13.58 11.76
CA ARG A 75 -12.15 13.87 13.03
C ARG A 75 -11.64 12.62 13.75
N LEU A 76 -12.06 11.43 13.33
CA LEU A 76 -11.59 10.19 13.92
C LEU A 76 -10.15 9.91 13.47
N GLY A 77 -9.36 9.35 14.39
CA GLY A 77 -8.09 8.75 14.02
C GLY A 77 -8.32 7.50 13.15
N PRO A 78 -7.31 7.05 12.38
CA PRO A 78 -7.44 5.92 11.46
C PRO A 78 -8.01 4.64 12.10
N VAL A 79 -7.60 4.33 13.34
CA VAL A 79 -8.09 3.13 14.06
C VAL A 79 -9.58 3.22 14.40
N GLU A 80 -10.03 4.36 14.95
CA GLU A 80 -11.44 4.52 15.33
C GLU A 80 -12.35 4.58 14.11
N PHE A 81 -11.88 5.21 13.03
CA PHE A 81 -12.60 5.21 11.76
C PHE A 81 -12.85 3.77 11.27
N LEU A 82 -11.85 2.89 11.34
CA LEU A 82 -12.00 1.50 10.93
C LEU A 82 -12.97 0.71 11.81
N PHE A 83 -12.94 0.91 13.14
CA PHE A 83 -13.90 0.27 14.03
C PHE A 83 -15.33 0.69 13.73
N GLU A 84 -15.56 1.99 13.56
CA GLU A 84 -16.89 2.51 13.27
C GLU A 84 -17.37 2.03 11.90
N LEU A 85 -16.51 2.07 10.87
CA LEU A 85 -16.83 1.57 9.54
C LEU A 85 -17.26 0.10 9.56
N ASN A 86 -16.57 -0.75 10.32
CA ASN A 86 -16.95 -2.16 10.45
C ASN A 86 -18.30 -2.34 11.15
N LYS A 87 -18.56 -1.54 12.17
CA LYS A 87 -19.81 -1.58 12.93
C LYS A 87 -21.01 -1.11 12.11
N THR A 88 -20.87 -0.02 11.37
CA THR A 88 -21.98 0.61 10.62
C THR A 88 -22.25 -0.06 9.27
N SER A 89 -21.26 -0.78 8.71
CA SER A 89 -21.39 -1.42 7.39
C SER A 89 -21.93 -2.85 7.43
N GLU A 90 -21.91 -3.52 8.59
CA GLU A 90 -22.20 -4.97 8.67
C GLU A 90 -23.60 -5.33 8.14
N GLU A 91 -24.65 -4.67 8.63
CA GLU A 91 -26.03 -5.00 8.27
C GLU A 91 -26.33 -4.66 6.81
N SER A 92 -25.93 -3.48 6.36
CA SER A 92 -26.08 -3.06 4.96
C SER A 92 -25.35 -3.99 4.00
N PHE A 93 -24.18 -4.49 4.39
CA PHE A 93 -23.46 -5.46 3.58
C PHE A 93 -24.20 -6.79 3.51
N LYS A 94 -24.77 -7.28 4.62
CA LYS A 94 -25.61 -8.49 4.62
C LYS A 94 -26.82 -8.32 3.71
N ASP A 95 -27.48 -7.18 3.78
CA ASP A 95 -28.60 -6.83 2.89
C ASP A 95 -28.19 -6.84 1.42
N CYS A 96 -27.03 -6.25 1.11
CA CYS A 96 -26.46 -6.27 -0.24
C CYS A 96 -26.21 -7.69 -0.75
N ILE A 97 -25.55 -8.55 0.04
CA ILE A 97 -25.32 -9.95 -0.32
C ILE A 97 -26.64 -10.68 -0.52
N ARG A 98 -27.63 -10.49 0.36
CA ARG A 98 -28.97 -11.08 0.22
C ARG A 98 -29.64 -10.68 -1.09
N GLN A 99 -29.55 -9.41 -1.48
CA GLN A 99 -30.10 -8.92 -2.74
C GLN A 99 -29.37 -9.51 -3.96
N LEU A 100 -28.04 -9.60 -3.93
CA LEU A 100 -27.26 -10.21 -5.01
C LEU A 100 -27.64 -11.68 -5.23
N LEU A 101 -27.80 -12.44 -4.14
CA LEU A 101 -28.21 -13.85 -4.20
C LEU A 101 -29.62 -14.03 -4.79
N LEU A 102 -30.54 -13.10 -4.55
CA LEU A 102 -31.90 -13.12 -5.09
C LEU A 102 -31.97 -12.75 -6.59
N GLN A 103 -31.09 -11.85 -7.07
CA GLN A 103 -31.16 -11.32 -8.43
C GLN A 103 -30.61 -12.27 -9.51
N GLN A 104 -29.55 -13.04 -9.22
CA GLN A 104 -28.81 -13.79 -10.25
C GLN A 104 -28.51 -15.26 -9.89
N GLY A 105 -29.26 -15.86 -8.96
CA GLY A 105 -29.25 -17.31 -8.78
C GLY A 105 -27.95 -17.88 -8.21
N ASN A 106 -27.59 -17.50 -6.97
CA ASN A 106 -26.46 -18.04 -6.19
C ASN A 106 -25.15 -18.21 -7.00
N ASP A 107 -24.80 -17.18 -7.78
CA ASP A 107 -23.61 -17.14 -8.63
C ASP A 107 -22.35 -16.69 -7.88
N ILE A 108 -22.47 -16.27 -6.61
CA ILE A 108 -21.33 -15.80 -5.80
C ILE A 108 -20.40 -16.98 -5.48
N ALA A 109 -19.22 -16.98 -6.10
CA ALA A 109 -18.15 -17.94 -5.83
C ALA A 109 -17.45 -17.64 -4.50
N CYS A 110 -17.16 -16.36 -4.26
CA CYS A 110 -16.35 -15.95 -3.12
C CYS A 110 -16.53 -14.45 -2.81
N ILE A 111 -16.45 -14.11 -1.53
CA ILE A 111 -16.27 -12.74 -1.05
C ILE A 111 -14.78 -12.54 -0.74
N ILE A 112 -14.11 -11.65 -1.46
CA ILE A 112 -12.75 -11.22 -1.15
C ILE A 112 -12.81 -9.84 -0.50
N TYR A 113 -12.41 -9.75 0.75
CA TYR A 113 -12.47 -8.50 1.50
C TYR A 113 -11.09 -8.11 2.01
N ASP A 114 -10.83 -6.81 2.01
CA ASP A 114 -9.62 -6.27 2.62
C ASP A 114 -9.56 -6.63 4.11
N GLU A 115 -8.39 -6.96 4.63
CA GLU A 115 -8.19 -7.40 6.03
C GLU A 115 -8.79 -6.46 7.09
N TYR A 116 -8.95 -5.19 6.75
CA TYR A 116 -9.56 -4.18 7.60
C TYR A 116 -11.10 -4.10 7.49
N MET A 117 -11.72 -4.71 6.48
CA MET A 117 -13.17 -4.76 6.25
C MET A 117 -13.77 -6.05 6.81
N TYR A 118 -13.42 -6.37 8.05
CA TYR A 118 -13.69 -7.66 8.66
C TYR A 118 -15.17 -7.96 8.96
N PHE A 119 -16.06 -6.96 8.90
CA PHE A 119 -17.52 -7.17 8.93
C PHE A 119 -18.00 -8.12 7.82
N CYS A 120 -17.28 -8.19 6.69
CA CYS A 120 -17.60 -9.11 5.60
C CYS A 120 -17.59 -10.59 6.02
N GLY A 121 -16.79 -10.94 7.02
CA GLY A 121 -16.75 -12.29 7.57
C GLY A 121 -18.07 -12.73 8.20
N ALA A 122 -18.85 -11.79 8.77
CA ALA A 122 -20.17 -12.09 9.34
C ALA A 122 -21.18 -12.46 8.25
N ALA A 123 -21.21 -11.71 7.14
CA ALA A 123 -22.06 -12.01 6.00
C ALA A 123 -21.66 -13.33 5.31
N ALA A 124 -20.36 -13.56 5.10
CA ALA A 124 -19.86 -14.82 4.55
C ALA A 124 -20.32 -16.03 5.37
N LYS A 125 -20.29 -15.92 6.71
CA LYS A 125 -20.79 -16.94 7.62
C LYS A 125 -22.31 -17.13 7.54
N GLU A 126 -23.08 -16.04 7.57
CA GLU A 126 -24.55 -16.07 7.56
C GLU A 126 -25.10 -16.73 6.29
N PHE A 127 -24.53 -16.39 5.14
CA PHE A 127 -24.98 -16.91 3.83
C PHE A 127 -24.21 -18.15 3.38
N ASN A 128 -23.32 -18.70 4.22
CA ASN A 128 -22.49 -19.88 3.91
C ASN A 128 -21.71 -19.73 2.58
N LEU A 129 -21.11 -18.55 2.38
CA LEU A 129 -20.30 -18.23 1.20
C LEU A 129 -18.81 -18.38 1.52
N PRO A 130 -18.00 -18.91 0.57
CA PRO A 130 -16.55 -18.87 0.70
C PRO A 130 -16.05 -17.42 0.82
N SER A 131 -15.02 -17.22 1.64
CA SER A 131 -14.39 -15.92 1.77
C SER A 131 -12.87 -16.01 1.83
N VAL A 132 -12.21 -14.95 1.36
CA VAL A 132 -10.76 -14.83 1.32
C VAL A 132 -10.38 -13.44 1.81
N ILE A 133 -9.40 -13.37 2.70
CA ILE A 133 -8.86 -12.09 3.18
C ILE A 133 -7.82 -11.60 2.18
N PHE A 134 -7.87 -10.33 1.82
CA PHE A 134 -6.84 -9.68 1.01
C PHE A 134 -6.06 -8.66 1.83
N SER A 135 -4.74 -8.81 1.87
CA SER A 135 -3.82 -7.86 2.50
C SER A 135 -3.06 -7.08 1.43
N THR A 136 -3.14 -5.76 1.54
CA THR A 136 -2.41 -4.80 0.70
C THR A 136 -1.07 -4.41 1.30
N GLN A 137 -0.70 -5.07 2.41
CA GLN A 137 0.48 -4.81 3.23
C GLN A 137 1.54 -5.88 3.01
N SER A 138 2.75 -5.68 3.57
CA SER A 138 3.81 -6.69 3.52
C SER A 138 3.49 -7.90 4.42
N ALA A 139 3.99 -9.08 4.05
CA ALA A 139 3.83 -10.28 4.88
C ALA A 139 4.55 -10.11 6.24
N THR A 140 5.68 -9.41 6.25
CA THR A 140 6.44 -9.08 7.47
C THR A 140 5.60 -8.22 8.43
N ASN A 141 4.86 -7.24 7.92
CA ASN A 141 3.94 -6.44 8.73
C ASN A 141 2.78 -7.28 9.29
N GLN A 142 2.22 -8.18 8.49
CA GLN A 142 1.21 -9.14 8.93
C GLN A 142 1.70 -10.01 10.10
N VAL A 143 2.92 -10.57 10.02
CA VAL A 143 3.50 -11.32 11.15
C VAL A 143 3.70 -10.43 12.38
N SER A 144 4.17 -9.19 12.21
CA SER A 144 4.28 -8.24 13.32
C SER A 144 2.92 -8.00 14.00
N ARG A 145 1.82 -7.92 13.25
CA ARG A 145 0.47 -7.81 13.81
C ARG A 145 0.02 -9.08 14.54
N CYS A 146 0.42 -10.27 14.09
CA CYS A 146 0.18 -11.51 14.84
C CYS A 146 0.89 -11.52 16.21
N VAL A 147 2.01 -10.82 16.33
CA VAL A 147 2.69 -10.63 17.62
C VAL A 147 1.93 -9.61 18.46
N LEU A 148 1.63 -8.44 17.91
CA LEU A 148 0.91 -7.37 18.61
C LEU A 148 -0.48 -7.80 19.09
N SER A 149 -1.18 -8.65 18.34
CA SER A 149 -2.51 -9.15 18.72
C SER A 149 -2.50 -9.99 20.00
N LYS A 150 -1.35 -10.56 20.37
CA LYS A 150 -1.15 -11.39 21.57
C LYS A 150 -0.68 -10.57 22.79
N LEU A 151 -0.47 -9.27 22.63
CA LEU A 151 0.03 -8.37 23.69
C LEU A 151 -1.10 -7.49 24.25
N SER A 152 -0.93 -7.08 25.51
CA SER A 152 -1.67 -5.93 26.07
C SER A 152 -0.81 -4.67 25.94
N ALA A 153 -1.46 -3.51 25.87
CA ALA A 153 -0.76 -2.22 25.83
C ALA A 153 0.14 -2.03 27.07
N GLU A 154 -0.35 -2.41 28.25
CA GLU A 154 0.40 -2.39 29.52
C GLU A 154 1.68 -3.23 29.43
N LYS A 155 1.56 -4.48 28.97
CA LYS A 155 2.71 -5.37 28.80
C LYS A 155 3.72 -4.79 27.81
N PHE A 156 3.25 -4.31 26.67
CA PHE A 156 4.13 -3.73 25.66
C PHE A 156 4.88 -2.50 26.21
N LEU A 157 4.23 -1.65 26.98
CA LEU A 157 4.88 -0.49 27.61
C LEU A 157 5.94 -0.91 28.62
N VAL A 158 5.65 -1.91 29.47
CA VAL A 158 6.64 -2.49 30.41
C VAL A 158 7.83 -3.10 29.65
N ASP A 159 7.56 -3.89 28.61
CA ASP A 159 8.60 -4.48 27.76
C ASP A 159 9.47 -3.40 27.09
N MET A 160 8.87 -2.25 26.75
CA MET A 160 9.59 -1.10 26.19
C MET A 160 10.39 -0.29 27.23
N GLU A 161 10.29 -0.57 28.52
CA GLU A 161 11.17 0.03 29.54
C GLU A 161 12.49 -0.76 29.68
N ASP A 162 12.53 -2.02 29.22
CA ASP A 162 13.69 -2.90 29.29
C ASP A 162 14.53 -2.84 27.99
N PRO A 163 15.77 -2.33 28.04
CA PRO A 163 16.65 -2.27 26.86
C PRO A 163 16.97 -3.64 26.25
N GLU A 164 17.04 -4.71 27.05
CA GLU A 164 17.32 -6.05 26.55
C GLU A 164 16.13 -6.59 25.74
N VAL A 165 14.91 -6.35 26.23
CA VAL A 165 13.68 -6.72 25.51
C VAL A 165 13.54 -5.91 24.23
N GLN A 166 13.81 -4.60 24.27
CA GLN A 166 13.76 -3.74 23.08
C GLN A 166 14.68 -4.23 21.95
N GLU A 167 15.90 -4.68 22.28
CA GLU A 167 16.88 -5.18 21.31
C GLU A 167 16.67 -6.66 20.94
N THR A 168 15.70 -7.34 21.56
CA THR A 168 15.40 -8.75 21.25
C THR A 168 14.98 -8.89 19.80
N LEU A 169 15.69 -9.75 19.06
CA LEU A 169 15.39 -10.06 17.67
C LEU A 169 14.10 -10.88 17.56
N MET A 170 13.25 -10.48 16.65
CA MET A 170 12.02 -11.19 16.31
C MET A 170 12.37 -12.47 15.53
N GLU A 171 11.98 -13.61 16.09
CA GLU A 171 12.28 -14.93 15.53
C GLU A 171 11.85 -15.03 14.05
N ASN A 172 12.76 -15.46 13.17
CA ASN A 172 12.53 -15.59 11.72
C ASN A 172 12.10 -14.30 10.99
N LEU A 173 12.28 -13.12 11.60
CA LEU A 173 12.02 -11.80 11.02
C LEU A 173 13.26 -10.89 11.05
N HIS A 174 14.46 -11.46 11.14
CA HIS A 174 15.71 -10.68 11.20
C HIS A 174 15.81 -9.67 10.04
N PRO A 175 16.21 -8.41 10.29
CA PRO A 175 16.77 -7.87 11.54
C PRO A 175 15.74 -7.20 12.47
N LEU A 176 14.44 -7.47 12.31
CA LEU A 176 13.40 -6.85 13.13
C LEU A 176 13.63 -7.12 14.62
N ARG A 177 13.67 -6.07 15.44
CA ARG A 177 13.67 -6.17 16.90
C ARG A 177 12.30 -5.86 17.48
N TYR A 178 12.10 -6.15 18.76
CA TYR A 178 10.85 -5.85 19.46
C TYR A 178 10.45 -4.37 19.35
N LYS A 179 11.39 -3.45 19.52
CA LYS A 179 11.14 -2.00 19.40
C LYS A 179 10.79 -1.54 17.98
N ASP A 180 11.08 -2.35 16.97
CA ASP A 180 10.82 -2.04 15.56
C ASP A 180 9.39 -2.47 15.15
N LEU A 181 8.61 -3.07 16.07
CA LEU A 181 7.19 -3.40 15.84
C LEU A 181 6.38 -2.13 15.48
N PRO A 182 5.46 -2.20 14.50
CA PRO A 182 4.81 -1.04 13.92
C PRO A 182 3.67 -0.51 14.82
N THR A 183 4.03 0.21 15.88
CA THR A 183 3.08 0.75 16.87
C THR A 183 2.86 2.27 16.76
N SER A 184 3.69 2.98 15.97
CA SER A 184 3.68 4.44 15.94
C SER A 184 2.71 5.05 14.93
N GLY A 185 2.00 6.11 15.35
CA GLY A 185 1.31 7.06 14.47
C GLY A 185 -0.03 6.58 13.91
N VAL A 186 -0.62 5.53 14.49
CA VAL A 186 -1.90 4.95 14.01
C VAL A 186 -3.05 5.22 14.99
N GLY A 187 -2.79 5.25 16.29
CA GLY A 187 -3.77 5.52 17.34
C GLY A 187 -3.24 5.09 18.72
N PRO A 188 -4.10 5.12 19.77
CA PRO A 188 -3.78 4.55 21.08
C PRO A 188 -3.38 3.07 20.96
N LEU A 189 -2.40 2.63 21.77
CA LEU A 189 -1.83 1.27 21.67
C LEU A 189 -2.85 0.17 21.92
N ASP A 190 -3.72 0.36 22.90
CA ASP A 190 -4.80 -0.57 23.26
C ASP A 190 -5.76 -0.77 22.08
N ARG A 191 -6.17 0.33 21.44
CA ARG A 191 -7.04 0.32 20.25
C ARG A 191 -6.33 -0.27 19.04
N LEU A 192 -5.05 0.03 18.84
CA LEU A 192 -4.25 -0.59 17.79
C LEU A 192 -4.14 -2.12 17.97
N PHE A 193 -3.91 -2.59 19.19
CA PHE A 193 -3.78 -4.03 19.44
C PHE A 193 -5.12 -4.75 19.32
N GLU A 194 -6.22 -4.08 19.68
CA GLU A 194 -7.58 -4.54 19.40
C GLU A 194 -7.83 -4.67 17.90
N LEU A 195 -7.46 -3.66 17.12
CA LEU A 195 -7.55 -3.72 15.67
C LEU A 195 -6.68 -4.86 15.11
N CYS A 196 -5.47 -5.06 15.63
CA CYS A 196 -4.62 -6.20 15.23
C CYS A 196 -5.31 -7.55 15.50
N ARG A 197 -6.01 -7.70 16.63
CA ARG A 197 -6.80 -8.92 16.92
C ARG A 197 -7.91 -9.12 15.90
N GLU A 198 -8.63 -8.06 15.52
CA GLU A 198 -9.67 -8.15 14.49
C GLU A 198 -9.10 -8.51 13.11
N ILE A 199 -7.95 -7.94 12.72
CA ILE A 199 -7.33 -8.15 11.40
C ILE A 199 -6.78 -9.58 11.26
N VAL A 200 -6.06 -10.09 12.25
CA VAL A 200 -5.43 -11.42 12.17
C VAL A 200 -6.43 -12.56 12.42
N ASN A 201 -7.65 -12.24 12.86
CA ASN A 201 -8.71 -13.21 13.02
C ASN A 201 -9.22 -13.68 11.65
N LYS A 202 -8.84 -14.90 11.25
CA LYS A 202 -9.27 -15.49 9.98
C LYS A 202 -10.80 -15.66 9.84
N ARG A 203 -11.54 -15.72 10.95
CA ARG A 203 -12.99 -15.99 10.97
C ARG A 203 -13.32 -17.23 10.12
N THR A 204 -14.10 -17.07 9.05
CA THR A 204 -14.50 -18.11 8.11
C THR A 204 -13.66 -18.15 6.83
N ALA A 205 -12.64 -17.29 6.70
CA ALA A 205 -11.83 -17.20 5.50
C ALA A 205 -11.08 -18.52 5.23
N SER A 206 -11.16 -18.97 3.98
CA SER A 206 -10.51 -20.19 3.51
C SER A 206 -9.04 -19.97 3.15
N ALA A 207 -8.65 -18.73 2.85
CA ALA A 207 -7.29 -18.34 2.52
C ALA A 207 -7.02 -16.86 2.80
N VAL A 208 -5.73 -16.48 2.77
CA VAL A 208 -5.28 -15.10 2.71
C VAL A 208 -4.50 -14.87 1.42
N ILE A 209 -4.82 -13.81 0.69
CA ILE A 209 -4.02 -13.29 -0.42
C ILE A 209 -3.24 -12.08 0.09
N ILE A 210 -1.96 -12.00 -0.24
CA ILE A 210 -1.11 -10.84 0.07
C ILE A 210 -0.49 -10.34 -1.23
N ASN A 211 -0.60 -9.03 -1.47
CA ASN A 211 0.11 -8.37 -2.57
C ASN A 211 1.61 -8.26 -2.26
N THR A 212 2.31 -9.40 -2.25
CA THR A 212 3.76 -9.51 -2.03
C THR A 212 4.32 -10.64 -2.91
N VAL A 213 5.64 -10.77 -2.92
CA VAL A 213 6.37 -11.75 -3.73
C VAL A 213 7.15 -12.69 -2.84
N ARG A 214 7.07 -14.00 -3.12
CA ARG A 214 7.74 -15.02 -2.32
C ARG A 214 9.25 -14.81 -2.20
N CYS A 215 9.91 -14.31 -3.25
CA CYS A 215 11.35 -14.03 -3.22
C CYS A 215 11.74 -12.89 -2.26
N LEU A 216 10.81 -11.99 -1.90
CA LEU A 216 11.06 -10.92 -0.94
C LEU A 216 10.82 -11.37 0.51
N GLU A 217 9.77 -12.16 0.74
CA GLU A 217 9.24 -12.38 2.10
C GLU A 217 8.98 -13.86 2.45
N SER A 218 9.75 -14.80 1.87
CA SER A 218 9.50 -16.25 2.04
C SER A 218 9.42 -16.72 3.50
N SER A 219 10.26 -16.18 4.39
CA SER A 219 10.24 -16.52 5.83
C SER A 219 8.96 -16.02 6.51
N SER A 220 8.59 -14.75 6.26
CA SER A 220 7.37 -14.14 6.80
C SER A 220 6.12 -14.88 6.32
N LEU A 221 6.06 -15.25 5.03
CA LEU A 221 4.95 -16.02 4.46
C LEU A 221 4.79 -17.40 5.11
N LYS A 222 5.89 -18.13 5.31
CA LYS A 222 5.86 -19.46 5.98
C LYS A 222 5.38 -19.34 7.42
N ARG A 223 5.89 -18.35 8.16
CA ARG A 223 5.48 -18.11 9.55
C ARG A 223 4.00 -17.74 9.61
N LEU A 224 3.54 -16.86 8.73
CA LEU A 224 2.15 -16.43 8.69
C LEU A 224 1.19 -17.60 8.38
N GLN A 225 1.55 -18.46 7.42
CA GLN A 225 0.75 -19.66 7.13
C GLN A 225 0.63 -20.58 8.36
N HIS A 226 1.70 -20.75 9.14
CA HIS A 226 1.67 -21.52 10.38
C HIS A 226 0.78 -20.86 11.45
N GLU A 227 0.89 -19.55 11.65
CA GLU A 227 0.12 -18.80 12.64
C GLU A 227 -1.39 -18.78 12.33
N LEU A 228 -1.77 -18.63 11.05
CA LEU A 228 -3.17 -18.59 10.64
C LEU A 228 -3.81 -19.98 10.49
N GLY A 229 -3.01 -21.00 10.18
CA GLY A 229 -3.49 -22.36 9.92
C GLY A 229 -4.41 -22.45 8.70
N ILE A 230 -4.26 -21.54 7.74
CA ILE A 230 -4.93 -21.54 6.43
C ILE A 230 -3.90 -21.16 5.35
N PRO A 231 -4.13 -21.51 4.07
CA PRO A 231 -3.25 -21.12 2.97
C PRO A 231 -3.03 -19.61 2.88
N VAL A 232 -1.77 -19.22 2.60
CA VAL A 232 -1.36 -17.83 2.38
C VAL A 232 -0.72 -17.73 1.00
N TYR A 233 -1.35 -16.96 0.10
CA TYR A 233 -0.94 -16.79 -1.29
C TYR A 233 -0.26 -15.43 -1.50
N ALA A 234 0.99 -15.47 -1.95
CA ALA A 234 1.73 -14.28 -2.38
C ALA A 234 1.45 -14.02 -3.88
N LEU A 235 0.56 -13.08 -4.18
CA LEU A 235 0.04 -12.81 -5.53
C LEU A 235 0.55 -11.46 -6.09
N GLY A 236 1.64 -10.94 -5.54
CA GLY A 236 2.23 -9.67 -5.97
C GLY A 236 3.37 -9.82 -6.99
N PRO A 237 3.83 -8.71 -7.58
CA PRO A 237 3.22 -7.38 -7.47
C PRO A 237 2.06 -7.24 -8.47
N LEU A 238 0.85 -6.99 -7.97
CA LEU A 238 -0.37 -7.00 -8.78
C LEU A 238 -0.34 -6.01 -9.96
N HIS A 239 0.36 -4.87 -9.81
CA HIS A 239 0.47 -3.84 -10.84
C HIS A 239 1.24 -4.25 -12.10
N ILE A 240 2.00 -5.36 -12.07
CA ILE A 240 2.62 -5.98 -13.24
C ILE A 240 2.07 -7.38 -13.57
N THR A 241 1.20 -7.92 -12.72
CA THR A 241 0.47 -9.17 -13.01
C THR A 241 -0.57 -8.95 -14.10
N VAL A 242 -1.21 -7.77 -14.11
CA VAL A 242 -2.19 -7.35 -15.12
C VAL A 242 -2.02 -5.88 -15.48
N SER A 243 -2.27 -5.53 -16.74
CA SER A 243 -2.37 -4.14 -17.17
C SER A 243 -3.72 -3.56 -16.72
N ALA A 244 -3.76 -2.95 -15.53
CA ALA A 244 -4.94 -2.28 -14.98
C ALA A 244 -4.62 -0.82 -14.65
N ALA A 245 -5.66 0.02 -14.50
CA ALA A 245 -5.49 1.40 -14.06
C ALA A 245 -4.78 1.44 -12.69
N SER A 246 -3.74 2.27 -12.59
CA SER A 246 -2.89 2.40 -11.40
C SER A 246 -3.34 3.47 -10.42
N SER A 247 -4.19 4.40 -10.86
CA SER A 247 -4.66 5.54 -10.07
C SER A 247 -6.16 5.73 -10.21
N LEU A 248 -6.78 6.16 -9.10
CA LEU A 248 -8.16 6.64 -9.06
C LEU A 248 -8.26 8.16 -9.31
N LEU A 249 -7.15 8.87 -9.11
CA LEU A 249 -7.04 10.31 -9.31
C LEU A 249 -6.48 10.61 -10.70
N GLU A 250 -6.88 11.74 -11.25
CA GLU A 250 -6.38 12.24 -12.54
C GLU A 250 -4.87 12.47 -12.46
N GLU A 251 -4.12 11.84 -13.37
CA GLU A 251 -2.66 11.88 -13.41
C GLU A 251 -2.18 13.01 -14.33
N ASP A 252 -1.26 13.84 -13.83
CA ASP A 252 -0.61 14.87 -14.61
C ASP A 252 0.56 14.28 -15.40
N ARG A 253 0.30 13.94 -16.67
CA ARG A 253 1.30 13.36 -17.59
C ARG A 253 2.29 14.39 -18.13
N SER A 254 2.14 15.68 -17.85
CA SER A 254 3.10 16.72 -18.28
C SER A 254 4.50 16.50 -17.69
N CYS A 255 4.59 15.86 -16.52
CA CYS A 255 5.86 15.50 -15.91
C CYS A 255 6.68 14.52 -16.76
N VAL A 256 6.03 13.67 -17.58
CA VAL A 256 6.72 12.72 -18.47
C VAL A 256 7.44 13.48 -19.59
N GLU A 257 6.82 14.52 -20.14
CA GLU A 257 7.47 15.38 -21.14
C GLU A 257 8.67 16.15 -20.56
N TRP A 258 8.59 16.54 -19.28
CA TRP A 258 9.72 17.13 -18.57
C TRP A 258 10.84 16.11 -18.34
N LEU A 259 10.51 14.87 -17.96
CA LEU A 259 11.46 13.77 -17.75
C LEU A 259 12.22 13.40 -19.04
N ASN A 260 11.56 13.43 -20.20
CA ASN A 260 12.17 13.18 -21.51
C ASN A 260 13.35 14.12 -21.84
N LYS A 261 13.42 15.29 -21.19
CA LYS A 261 14.48 16.29 -21.40
C LYS A 261 15.66 16.12 -20.43
N GLN A 262 15.57 15.20 -19.48
CA GLN A 262 16.57 14.99 -18.44
C GLN A 262 17.59 13.92 -18.85
N LYS A 263 18.76 13.94 -18.21
CA LYS A 263 19.77 12.90 -18.41
C LYS A 263 19.29 11.57 -17.80
N PRO A 264 19.71 10.41 -18.34
CA PRO A 264 19.42 9.13 -17.73
C PRO A 264 19.90 9.08 -16.27
N ARG A 265 19.08 8.51 -15.40
CA ARG A 265 19.38 8.26 -13.98
C ARG A 265 19.79 9.50 -13.17
N SER A 266 19.43 10.72 -13.59
CA SER A 266 19.77 11.95 -12.86
C SER A 266 18.65 12.48 -11.97
N VAL A 267 17.40 12.09 -12.22
CA VAL A 267 16.24 12.68 -11.54
C VAL A 267 15.93 11.97 -10.23
N VAL A 268 15.72 12.75 -9.16
CA VAL A 268 15.08 12.26 -7.94
C VAL A 268 13.58 12.44 -8.05
N TYR A 269 12.83 11.34 -8.05
CA TYR A 269 11.38 11.36 -7.92
C TYR A 269 11.00 11.42 -6.43
N ILE A 270 10.04 12.25 -6.05
CA ILE A 270 9.64 12.48 -4.66
C ILE A 270 8.13 12.33 -4.54
N SER A 271 7.68 11.35 -3.77
CA SER A 271 6.26 11.10 -3.47
C SER A 271 6.11 10.52 -2.07
N LEU A 272 5.44 11.26 -1.19
CA LEU A 272 5.25 10.89 0.21
C LEU A 272 3.87 10.26 0.48
N GLY A 273 3.28 9.62 -0.54
CA GLY A 273 2.05 8.85 -0.42
C GLY A 273 0.79 9.67 -0.72
N SER A 274 -0.37 9.19 -0.24
CA SER A 274 -1.68 9.83 -0.45
C SER A 274 -2.26 10.50 0.80
N VAL A 275 -1.69 10.22 1.98
CA VAL A 275 -2.25 10.65 3.28
C VAL A 275 -1.33 11.62 4.06
N VAL A 276 -0.01 11.53 3.87
CA VAL A 276 0.97 12.31 4.66
C VAL A 276 0.76 13.82 4.49
N GLN A 277 0.83 14.56 5.60
CA GLN A 277 0.93 16.02 5.63
C GLN A 277 2.33 16.44 6.06
N MET A 278 2.81 17.56 5.53
CA MET A 278 4.12 18.15 5.83
C MET A 278 3.96 19.55 6.41
N GLU A 279 4.89 19.93 7.29
CA GLU A 279 5.00 21.32 7.72
C GLU A 279 5.69 22.18 6.66
N THR A 280 5.27 23.44 6.52
CA THR A 280 5.87 24.41 5.59
C THR A 280 7.38 24.56 5.78
N LYS A 281 7.85 24.48 7.04
CA LYS A 281 9.28 24.54 7.35
C LYS A 281 10.04 23.35 6.76
N GLU A 282 9.48 22.14 6.83
CA GLU A 282 10.11 20.95 6.25
C GLU A 282 10.16 21.04 4.73
N VAL A 283 9.09 21.51 4.09
CA VAL A 283 9.04 21.71 2.63
C VAL A 283 10.11 22.71 2.18
N LEU A 284 10.32 23.78 2.94
CA LEU A 284 11.35 24.78 2.67
C LEU A 284 12.77 24.20 2.75
N GLU A 285 13.06 23.43 3.82
CA GLU A 285 14.38 22.78 3.98
C GLU A 285 14.60 21.70 2.90
N MET A 286 13.57 20.94 2.53
CA MET A 286 13.63 20.01 1.40
C MET A 286 13.93 20.72 0.09
N ALA A 287 13.19 21.76 -0.26
CA ALA A 287 13.40 22.51 -1.50
C ALA A 287 14.84 23.08 -1.59
N ARG A 288 15.35 23.63 -0.49
CA ARG A 288 16.72 24.17 -0.42
C ARG A 288 17.78 23.08 -0.55
N GLY A 289 17.60 21.95 0.11
CA GLY A 289 18.54 20.84 0.01
C GLY A 289 18.54 20.18 -1.38
N LEU A 290 17.37 20.05 -1.99
CA LEU A 290 17.21 19.59 -3.37
C LEU A 290 17.93 20.52 -4.33
N PHE A 291 17.72 21.84 -4.20
CA PHE A 291 18.43 22.84 -5.00
C PHE A 291 19.96 22.73 -4.83
N ASN A 292 20.45 22.65 -3.59
CA ASN A 292 21.88 22.54 -3.30
C ASN A 292 22.52 21.23 -3.80
N SER A 293 21.73 20.16 -3.94
CA SER A 293 22.22 18.88 -4.46
C SER A 293 22.68 18.95 -5.92
N ASN A 294 22.24 19.99 -6.65
CA ASN A 294 22.47 20.18 -8.07
C ASN A 294 21.93 19.02 -8.94
N GLN A 295 20.97 18.24 -8.43
CA GLN A 295 20.26 17.19 -9.18
C GLN A 295 18.86 17.66 -9.58
N PRO A 296 18.37 17.27 -10.77
CA PRO A 296 16.98 17.51 -11.14
C PRO A 296 16.03 16.67 -10.26
N PHE A 297 14.84 17.20 -9.97
CA PHE A 297 13.86 16.49 -9.14
C PHE A 297 12.43 16.66 -9.64
N LEU A 298 11.64 15.61 -9.56
CA LEU A 298 10.20 15.64 -9.80
C LEU A 298 9.51 15.41 -8.46
N TRP A 299 8.69 16.37 -8.02
CA TRP A 299 8.07 16.32 -6.71
C TRP A 299 6.55 16.34 -6.81
N VAL A 300 5.92 15.28 -6.32
CA VAL A 300 4.48 15.25 -6.07
C VAL A 300 4.18 15.98 -4.77
N ILE A 301 3.55 17.14 -4.88
CA ILE A 301 2.92 17.83 -3.75
C ILE A 301 1.42 17.63 -3.96
N ARG A 302 0.63 17.32 -2.94
CA ARG A 302 -0.84 17.19 -3.11
C ARG A 302 -1.54 18.45 -2.58
N PRO A 303 -2.68 18.85 -3.14
CA PRO A 303 -3.48 19.89 -2.52
C PRO A 303 -3.77 19.57 -1.06
N GLY A 304 -3.58 20.53 -0.16
CA GLY A 304 -3.75 20.36 1.29
C GLY A 304 -2.72 19.44 1.98
N SER A 305 -1.69 18.94 1.29
CA SER A 305 -0.62 18.14 1.92
C SER A 305 0.39 18.97 2.72
N ILE A 306 0.27 20.30 2.68
CA ILE A 306 1.14 21.23 3.40
C ILE A 306 0.26 22.03 4.36
N ALA A 307 0.62 22.02 5.64
CA ALA A 307 -0.18 22.67 6.67
C ALA A 307 -0.41 24.16 6.36
N GLY A 308 -1.68 24.56 6.21
CA GLY A 308 -2.08 25.94 5.90
C GLY A 308 -1.86 26.37 4.44
N SER A 309 -1.66 25.43 3.53
CA SER A 309 -1.40 25.68 2.10
C SER A 309 -2.28 24.79 1.23
N GLU A 310 -3.09 25.42 0.36
CA GLU A 310 -3.95 24.70 -0.59
C GLU A 310 -3.15 24.16 -1.77
N TRP A 311 -2.13 24.89 -2.23
CA TRP A 311 -1.28 24.49 -3.37
C TRP A 311 0.04 25.27 -3.45
N ILE A 312 0.85 25.03 -4.48
CA ILE A 312 2.18 25.64 -4.67
C ILE A 312 2.18 27.17 -4.68
N GLU A 313 1.07 27.81 -5.05
CA GLU A 313 0.92 29.28 -5.06
C GLU A 313 1.00 29.89 -3.66
N SER A 314 0.78 29.07 -2.62
CA SER A 314 0.94 29.46 -1.22
C SER A 314 2.30 29.09 -0.64
N LEU A 315 3.21 28.54 -1.45
CA LEU A 315 4.59 28.31 -1.04
C LEU A 315 5.39 29.62 -1.08
N PRO A 316 6.40 29.77 -0.22
CA PRO A 316 7.33 30.88 -0.30
C PRO A 316 7.93 31.06 -1.70
N GLU A 317 8.05 32.31 -2.18
CA GLU A 317 8.57 32.63 -3.52
C GLU A 317 9.96 32.03 -3.80
N ASP A 318 10.80 31.92 -2.76
CA ASP A 318 12.11 31.29 -2.87
C ASP A 318 12.00 29.81 -3.23
N VAL A 319 11.03 29.08 -2.67
CA VAL A 319 10.72 27.68 -3.04
C VAL A 319 10.31 27.58 -4.51
N ILE A 320 9.37 28.42 -4.96
CA ILE A 320 8.88 28.41 -6.34
C ILE A 320 10.03 28.68 -7.32
N LYS A 321 10.91 29.64 -7.00
CA LYS A 321 12.07 29.97 -7.82
C LYS A 321 13.11 28.85 -7.84
N MET A 322 13.41 28.24 -6.70
CA MET A 322 14.35 27.10 -6.62
C MET A 322 13.85 25.90 -7.42
N VAL A 323 12.55 25.62 -7.34
CA VAL A 323 11.92 24.54 -8.10
C VAL A 323 11.93 24.85 -9.58
N SER A 324 11.57 26.05 -10.02
CA SER A 324 11.47 26.35 -11.46
C SER A 324 12.81 26.26 -12.21
N GLU A 325 13.95 26.35 -11.52
CA GLU A 325 15.28 26.21 -12.14
C GLU A 325 15.66 24.75 -12.42
N ARG A 326 15.29 23.80 -11.54
CA ARG A 326 15.83 22.41 -11.55
C ARG A 326 14.81 21.31 -11.29
N GLY A 327 13.64 21.67 -10.83
CA GLY A 327 12.59 20.77 -10.43
C GLY A 327 11.32 20.92 -11.26
N TYR A 328 10.43 19.96 -11.07
CA TYR A 328 9.07 19.99 -11.60
C TYR A 328 8.12 19.54 -10.49
N ILE A 329 7.01 20.27 -10.29
CA ILE A 329 5.99 19.90 -9.31
C ILE A 329 4.71 19.55 -10.03
N VAL A 330 4.07 18.45 -9.61
CA VAL A 330 2.74 18.05 -10.04
C VAL A 330 1.85 17.72 -8.85
N LYS A 331 0.53 17.82 -9.03
CA LYS A 331 -0.48 17.43 -8.03
C LYS A 331 -0.49 15.92 -7.78
N TRP A 332 -0.40 15.18 -8.87
CA TRP A 332 -0.49 13.74 -8.89
C TRP A 332 0.24 13.23 -10.12
N ALA A 333 1.17 12.29 -9.96
CA ALA A 333 1.99 11.77 -11.06
C ALA A 333 1.53 10.36 -11.46
N PRO A 334 1.69 9.97 -12.74
CA PRO A 334 1.60 8.57 -13.16
C PRO A 334 2.80 7.79 -12.60
N GLN A 335 2.77 7.46 -11.30
CA GLN A 335 3.94 7.03 -10.53
C GLN A 335 4.65 5.81 -11.13
N ILE A 336 3.91 4.81 -11.63
CA ILE A 336 4.48 3.63 -12.27
C ILE A 336 5.27 4.02 -13.54
N GLU A 337 4.71 4.89 -14.37
CA GLU A 337 5.38 5.39 -15.58
C GLU A 337 6.60 6.25 -15.25
N VAL A 338 6.49 7.10 -14.22
CA VAL A 338 7.62 7.91 -13.73
C VAL A 338 8.75 7.02 -13.23
N LEU A 339 8.48 6.03 -12.38
CA LEU A 339 9.50 5.11 -11.85
C LEU A 339 10.15 4.29 -12.97
N GLY A 340 9.39 3.91 -14.00
CA GLY A 340 9.90 3.22 -15.18
C GLY A 340 10.67 4.11 -16.16
N HIS A 341 10.67 5.43 -15.97
CA HIS A 341 11.28 6.37 -16.90
C HIS A 341 12.82 6.36 -16.79
N PRO A 342 13.58 6.28 -17.92
CA PRO A 342 15.05 6.17 -17.90
C PRO A 342 15.79 7.31 -17.18
N ALA A 343 15.17 8.48 -17.10
CA ALA A 343 15.71 9.64 -16.38
C ALA A 343 15.68 9.51 -14.86
N VAL A 344 14.78 8.70 -14.30
CA VAL A 344 14.65 8.55 -12.85
C VAL A 344 15.83 7.74 -12.31
N GLY A 345 16.62 8.39 -11.47
CA GLY A 345 17.77 7.82 -10.78
C GLY A 345 17.42 7.35 -9.37
N GLY A 346 16.42 7.92 -8.71
CA GLY A 346 16.14 7.57 -7.33
C GLY A 346 14.76 7.99 -6.90
N PHE A 347 14.26 7.32 -5.85
CA PHE A 347 12.93 7.58 -5.32
C PHE A 347 12.97 7.96 -3.85
N TRP A 348 12.58 9.19 -3.53
CA TRP A 348 12.32 9.62 -2.17
C TRP A 348 10.88 9.31 -1.81
N SER A 349 10.70 8.35 -0.90
CA SER A 349 9.40 7.78 -0.57
C SER A 349 9.12 7.74 0.92
N HIS A 350 7.83 7.81 1.25
CA HIS A 350 7.29 7.50 2.57
C HIS A 350 7.33 6.00 2.92
N CYS A 351 7.73 5.12 1.99
CA CYS A 351 7.86 3.68 2.20
C CYS A 351 6.53 2.94 2.42
N GLY A 352 5.43 3.44 1.86
CA GLY A 352 4.20 2.66 1.72
C GLY A 352 4.44 1.42 0.85
N TRP A 353 3.69 0.34 1.10
CA TRP A 353 3.98 -0.96 0.49
C TRP A 353 3.84 -0.98 -1.04
N ASN A 354 2.78 -0.38 -1.59
CA ASN A 354 2.61 -0.30 -3.05
C ASN A 354 3.78 0.43 -3.73
N SER A 355 4.15 1.60 -3.22
CA SER A 355 5.26 2.40 -3.76
C SER A 355 6.61 1.69 -3.60
N THR A 356 6.77 0.87 -2.55
CA THR A 356 7.95 0.02 -2.36
C THR A 356 8.03 -1.04 -3.47
N LEU A 357 6.92 -1.75 -3.74
CA LEU A 357 6.87 -2.74 -4.82
C LEU A 357 7.12 -2.11 -6.19
N GLU A 358 6.50 -0.96 -6.49
CA GLU A 358 6.68 -0.23 -7.76
C GLU A 358 8.15 0.17 -7.96
N SER A 359 8.82 0.67 -6.93
CA SER A 359 10.24 1.03 -7.00
C SER A 359 11.14 -0.17 -7.26
N ILE A 360 10.86 -1.31 -6.61
CA ILE A 360 11.63 -2.55 -6.81
C ILE A 360 11.40 -3.10 -8.21
N VAL A 361 10.15 -3.11 -8.69
CA VAL A 361 9.81 -3.54 -10.05
C VAL A 361 10.53 -2.71 -11.10
N GLU A 362 10.77 -1.43 -10.83
CA GLU A 362 11.52 -0.59 -11.76
C GLU A 362 13.02 -0.53 -11.52
N GLY A 363 13.51 -1.13 -10.43
CA GLY A 363 14.94 -1.18 -10.12
C GLY A 363 15.49 0.18 -9.68
N VAL A 364 14.64 0.98 -9.03
CA VAL A 364 14.97 2.33 -8.57
C VAL A 364 15.31 2.29 -7.07
N PRO A 365 16.51 2.74 -6.64
CA PRO A 365 16.89 2.77 -5.24
C PRO A 365 16.20 3.94 -4.50
N MET A 366 16.10 3.84 -3.17
CA MET A 366 15.19 4.68 -2.38
C MET A 366 15.87 5.50 -1.28
N ILE A 367 15.47 6.77 -1.16
CA ILE A 367 15.58 7.53 0.09
C ILE A 367 14.28 7.30 0.89
N CYS A 368 14.42 6.79 2.10
CA CYS A 368 13.29 6.36 2.93
C CYS A 368 12.97 7.41 4.00
N ARG A 369 11.74 7.93 4.00
CA ARG A 369 11.22 8.84 5.05
C ARG A 369 9.88 8.31 5.58
N PRO A 370 9.89 7.30 6.47
CA PRO A 370 8.66 6.75 7.02
C PRO A 370 8.00 7.70 8.02
N PHE A 371 6.66 7.70 8.09
CA PHE A 371 5.87 8.54 8.99
C PHE A 371 5.10 7.71 10.03
N HIS A 372 4.23 6.80 9.58
CA HIS A 372 3.31 6.05 10.45
C HIS A 372 3.09 4.62 9.98
N GLY A 373 2.49 3.80 10.85
CA GLY A 373 2.11 2.43 10.54
C GLY A 373 3.31 1.54 10.17
N GLU A 374 3.16 0.77 9.10
CA GLU A 374 4.15 -0.18 8.59
C GLU A 374 5.34 0.47 7.88
N GLN A 375 5.29 1.77 7.59
CA GLN A 375 6.29 2.46 6.78
C GLN A 375 7.71 2.34 7.36
N LYS A 376 7.84 2.41 8.69
CA LYS A 376 9.14 2.24 9.38
C LYS A 376 9.70 0.83 9.21
N LEU A 377 8.82 -0.17 9.26
CA LEU A 377 9.17 -1.56 9.02
C LEU A 377 9.62 -1.76 7.57
N ASN A 378 8.87 -1.22 6.60
CA ASN A 378 9.25 -1.30 5.19
C ASN A 378 10.60 -0.60 4.93
N ALA A 379 10.83 0.56 5.54
CA ALA A 379 12.10 1.28 5.46
C ALA A 379 13.28 0.48 6.05
N LEU A 380 13.06 -0.22 7.17
CA LEU A 380 14.06 -1.13 7.75
C LEU A 380 14.39 -2.29 6.80
N CYS A 381 13.39 -2.88 6.14
CA CYS A 381 13.61 -3.93 5.13
C CYS A 381 14.41 -3.41 3.93
N LEU A 382 14.05 -2.23 3.42
CA LEU A 382 14.73 -1.56 2.32
C LEU A 382 16.21 -1.29 2.61
N GLU A 383 16.52 -0.88 3.84
CA GLU A 383 17.87 -0.55 4.27
C GLU A 383 18.70 -1.78 4.64
N SER A 384 18.15 -2.68 5.46
CA SER A 384 18.95 -3.71 6.13
C SER A 384 18.87 -5.08 5.45
N ILE A 385 17.74 -5.41 4.83
CA ILE A 385 17.54 -6.72 4.17
C ILE A 385 17.91 -6.63 2.69
N TRP A 386 17.23 -5.74 1.97
CA TRP A 386 17.40 -5.62 0.52
C TRP A 386 18.55 -4.69 0.14
N ARG A 387 18.90 -3.76 1.04
CA ARG A 387 19.99 -2.78 0.87
C ARG A 387 19.83 -1.95 -0.41
N ILE A 388 18.61 -1.62 -0.78
CA ILE A 388 18.29 -0.81 -1.96
C ILE A 388 17.87 0.61 -1.60
N GLY A 389 17.99 0.98 -0.34
CA GLY A 389 17.70 2.32 0.14
C GLY A 389 18.29 2.57 1.52
N PHE A 390 18.05 3.76 2.05
CA PHE A 390 18.48 4.15 3.39
C PHE A 390 17.52 5.18 3.99
N GLN A 391 17.50 5.26 5.32
CA GLN A 391 16.59 6.14 6.04
C GLN A 391 17.14 7.55 6.23
N VAL A 392 16.28 8.54 6.06
CA VAL A 392 16.51 9.93 6.51
C VAL A 392 15.66 10.13 7.77
N GLN A 393 16.32 10.06 8.92
CA GLN A 393 15.69 10.17 10.24
C GLN A 393 15.79 11.60 10.79
N GLY A 394 14.89 11.94 11.71
CA GLY A 394 14.89 13.21 12.43
C GLY A 394 14.36 14.39 11.61
N THR A 395 14.66 15.60 12.11
CA THR A 395 14.26 16.86 11.49
C THR A 395 14.87 17.01 10.10
N VAL A 396 14.07 17.43 9.12
CA VAL A 396 14.58 17.70 7.78
C VAL A 396 15.36 19.00 7.78
N GLU A 397 16.66 18.88 7.52
CA GLU A 397 17.54 20.02 7.32
C GLU A 397 18.08 19.98 5.89
N ARG A 398 18.22 21.14 5.25
CA ARG A 398 18.69 21.26 3.86
C ARG A 398 20.01 20.53 3.60
N GLY A 399 20.93 20.54 4.56
CA GLY A 399 22.21 19.84 4.44
C GLY A 399 22.06 18.32 4.49
N GLY A 400 21.12 17.82 5.28
CA GLY A 400 20.78 16.38 5.30
C GLY A 400 20.15 15.94 3.99
N VAL A 401 19.23 16.74 3.46
CA VAL A 401 18.57 16.52 2.15
C VAL A 401 19.61 16.50 1.02
N GLU A 402 20.50 17.50 0.97
CA GLU A 402 21.56 17.58 -0.03
C GLU A 402 22.45 16.32 -0.03
N ARG A 403 22.91 15.91 1.17
CA ARG A 403 23.73 14.70 1.33
C ARG A 403 22.98 13.44 0.93
N ALA A 404 21.71 13.30 1.31
CA ALA A 404 20.90 12.15 0.93
C ALA A 404 20.75 12.02 -0.59
N VAL A 405 20.46 13.13 -1.27
CA VAL A 405 20.34 13.13 -2.74
C VAL A 405 21.67 12.78 -3.41
N LYS A 406 22.78 13.38 -2.97
CA LYS A 406 24.11 13.05 -3.50
C LYS A 406 24.49 11.60 -3.26
N ARG A 407 24.25 11.08 -2.06
CA ARG A 407 24.47 9.67 -1.70
C ARG A 407 23.73 8.70 -2.63
N LEU A 408 22.49 9.02 -2.99
CA LEU A 408 21.66 8.14 -3.83
C LEU A 408 22.00 8.24 -5.33
N ILE A 409 22.27 9.44 -5.83
CA ILE A 409 22.38 9.71 -7.28
C ILE A 409 23.82 9.79 -7.76
N VAL A 410 24.73 10.33 -6.96
CA VAL A 410 26.09 10.71 -7.37
C VAL A 410 27.13 9.73 -6.83
N ASP A 411 26.99 9.29 -5.59
CA ASP A 411 28.00 8.48 -4.90
C ASP A 411 27.94 6.99 -5.33
N GLU A 412 29.06 6.28 -5.17
CA GLU A 412 29.20 4.85 -5.51
C GLU A 412 28.20 3.98 -4.74
N GLU A 413 27.88 4.34 -3.49
CA GLU A 413 26.91 3.63 -2.68
C GLU A 413 25.52 3.58 -3.33
N GLY A 414 25.10 4.68 -3.97
CA GLY A 414 23.83 4.74 -4.71
C GLY A 414 23.84 3.86 -5.97
N ALA A 415 25.00 3.72 -6.62
CA ALA A 415 25.16 2.79 -7.74
C ALA A 415 25.05 1.33 -7.28
N ASP A 416 25.67 0.98 -6.16
CA ASP A 416 25.57 -0.34 -5.54
C ASP A 416 24.13 -0.70 -5.13
N MET A 417 23.39 0.26 -4.57
CA MET A 417 21.96 0.08 -4.26
C MET A 417 21.14 -0.21 -5.51
N ARG A 418 21.45 0.47 -6.61
CA ARG A 418 20.78 0.28 -7.89
C ARG A 418 21.05 -1.10 -8.48
N GLU A 419 22.29 -1.58 -8.46
CA GLU A 419 22.61 -2.93 -8.95
C GLU A 419 21.82 -3.99 -8.19
N ARG A 420 21.69 -3.86 -6.86
CA ARG A 420 20.82 -4.74 -6.06
C ARG A 420 19.34 -4.60 -6.43
N ALA A 421 18.86 -3.37 -6.65
CA ALA A 421 17.49 -3.12 -7.07
C ALA A 421 17.18 -3.75 -8.45
N LEU A 422 18.13 -3.74 -9.38
CA LEU A 422 18.01 -4.39 -10.69
C LEU A 422 17.94 -5.92 -10.57
N VAL A 423 18.69 -6.54 -9.66
CA VAL A 423 18.55 -7.98 -9.39
C VAL A 423 17.16 -8.32 -8.85
N LEU A 424 16.64 -7.51 -7.92
CA LEU A 424 15.28 -7.70 -7.40
C LEU A 424 14.22 -7.49 -8.47
N LYS A 425 14.36 -6.47 -9.33
CA LYS A 425 13.50 -6.23 -10.50
C LYS A 425 13.33 -7.49 -11.34
N GLU A 426 14.43 -8.15 -11.69
CA GLU A 426 14.36 -9.38 -12.50
C GLU A 426 13.69 -10.54 -11.75
N ASN A 427 13.94 -10.69 -10.45
CA ASN A 427 13.28 -11.70 -9.62
C ASN A 427 11.76 -11.49 -9.51
N LEU A 428 11.33 -10.24 -9.36
CA LEU A 428 9.90 -9.87 -9.29
C LEU A 428 9.22 -10.13 -10.64
N LYS A 429 9.85 -9.71 -11.75
CA LYS A 429 9.36 -9.99 -13.11
C LYS A 429 9.30 -11.48 -13.42
N ALA A 430 10.27 -12.26 -12.95
CA ALA A 430 10.25 -13.72 -13.09
C ALA A 430 9.09 -14.37 -12.31
N SER A 431 8.73 -13.80 -11.16
CA SER A 431 7.68 -14.36 -10.28
C SER A 431 6.27 -14.27 -10.88
N VAL A 432 6.00 -13.27 -11.72
CA VAL A 432 4.69 -13.07 -12.38
C VAL A 432 4.59 -13.72 -13.77
N ARG A 433 5.71 -14.15 -14.36
CA ARG A 433 5.70 -14.90 -15.65
C ARG A 433 5.13 -16.30 -15.45
N ASN A 434 4.69 -16.92 -16.55
CA ASN A 434 4.18 -18.30 -16.53
C ASN A 434 5.17 -19.26 -15.85
N GLY A 435 4.69 -20.04 -14.88
CA GLY A 435 5.49 -20.93 -14.03
C GLY A 435 6.17 -20.25 -12.83
N GLY A 436 6.11 -18.92 -12.73
CA GLY A 436 6.59 -18.14 -11.59
C GLY A 436 5.71 -18.29 -10.35
N SER A 437 6.24 -17.93 -9.17
CA SER A 437 5.54 -18.18 -7.90
C SER A 437 4.22 -17.44 -7.76
N SER A 438 4.14 -16.19 -8.23
CA SER A 438 2.93 -15.37 -8.14
C SER A 438 1.91 -15.78 -9.20
N TYR A 439 2.38 -16.18 -10.39
CA TYR A 439 1.53 -16.77 -11.42
C TYR A 439 0.85 -18.06 -10.92
N ASN A 440 1.64 -18.97 -10.34
CA ASN A 440 1.10 -20.24 -9.82
C ASN A 440 0.13 -19.99 -8.65
N ALA A 441 0.43 -19.03 -7.76
CA ALA A 441 -0.48 -18.65 -6.67
C ALA A 441 -1.83 -18.12 -7.21
N LEU A 442 -1.83 -17.41 -8.35
CA LEU A 442 -3.07 -17.00 -9.02
C LEU A 442 -3.86 -18.19 -9.57
N GLU A 443 -3.21 -19.19 -10.16
CA GLU A 443 -3.93 -20.40 -10.61
C GLU A 443 -4.50 -21.19 -9.42
N GLU A 444 -3.73 -21.32 -8.34
CA GLU A 444 -4.14 -22.04 -7.13
C GLU A 444 -5.36 -21.37 -6.48
N ILE A 445 -5.38 -20.04 -6.38
CA ILE A 445 -6.52 -19.32 -5.79
C ILE A 445 -7.75 -19.37 -6.70
N VAL A 446 -7.58 -19.34 -8.03
CA VAL A 446 -8.68 -19.50 -8.99
C VAL A 446 -9.33 -20.87 -8.84
N ASN A 447 -8.53 -21.93 -8.65
CA ASN A 447 -9.04 -23.28 -8.46
C ASN A 447 -9.74 -23.49 -7.09
N LEU A 448 -9.52 -22.60 -6.13
CA LEU A 448 -10.19 -22.62 -4.82
C LEU A 448 -11.63 -22.05 -4.90
N MET A 449 -11.96 -21.28 -5.95
CA MET A 449 -13.22 -20.53 -6.13
C MET A 449 -14.11 -21.17 -7.21
#